data_AF-F7C9Y9-F1
#
_entry.id   AF-F7C9Y9-F1
#
_cell.length_a   1.000
_cell.length_b   1.000
_cell.length_c   1.000
_cell.angle_alpha   90.00
_cell.angle_beta   90.00
_cell.angle_gamma   90.00
#
_symmetry.space_group_name_H-M   'P 1'
#
loop_
_entity.id
_entity.type
_entity.pdbx_description
1 polymer ?
#
loop_
_entity_poly.entity_id
_entity_poly.type
_entity_poly.pdbx_seq_one_letter_code
_entity_poly.pdbx_strand_id
1 'polypeptide(L)' 'MSQKDPCQKQACEIQRCLQANNYIESKCQDVIRELRRCCARHPKGKSVVCSGFEKEDEERQKLKPESE' A
#
# COMPACT_ATOMS: atom_id res chain seq x y z
N MET A 1 -1.66 12.25 22.29
CA MET A 1 -0.67 12.06 21.21
C MET A 1 -1.23 11.03 20.24
N SER A 2 -1.60 11.43 19.02
CA SER A 2 -1.98 10.44 18.00
C SER A 2 -0.81 9.49 17.80
N GLN A 3 -1.03 8.18 18.01
CA GLN A 3 0.00 7.19 17.73
C GLN A 3 0.42 7.35 16.27
N LYS A 4 1.73 7.44 16.01
CA LYS A 4 2.26 7.50 14.65
C LYS A 4 1.80 6.25 13.90
N ASP A 5 1.31 6.46 12.69
CA ASP A 5 0.88 5.36 11.84
C ASP A 5 2.12 4.49 11.49
N PRO A 6 2.06 3.17 11.72
CA PRO A 6 3.23 2.30 11.61
C PRO A 6 3.77 2.19 10.18
N CYS A 7 2.95 2.48 9.16
CA CYS A 7 3.31 2.39 7.75
C CYS A 7 3.44 3.76 7.08
N GLN A 8 3.35 4.85 7.85
CA GLN A 8 3.46 6.22 7.35
C GLN A 8 4.78 6.47 6.58
N LYS A 9 5.89 5.87 7.05
CA LYS A 9 7.20 6.05 6.40
C LYS A 9 7.15 5.57 4.94
N GLN A 10 6.66 4.37 4.70
CA GLN A 10 6.55 3.78 3.36
C GLN A 10 5.57 4.56 2.50
N ALA A 11 4.45 5.04 3.06
CA ALA A 11 3.53 5.91 2.33
C ALA A 11 4.19 7.22 1.86
N CYS A 12 5.00 7.86 2.72
CA CYS A 12 5.76 9.04 2.33
C CYS A 12 6.80 8.74 1.24
N GLU A 13 7.44 7.57 1.28
CA GLU A 13 8.39 7.16 0.23
C GLU A 13 7.69 6.96 -1.12
N ILE A 14 6.45 6.45 -1.14
CA ILE A 14 5.67 6.35 -2.39
C ILE A 14 5.43 7.74 -2.98
N GLN A 15 5.03 8.71 -2.15
CA GLN A 15 4.81 10.08 -2.63
C GLN A 15 6.10 10.71 -3.19
N ARG A 16 7.23 10.51 -2.51
CA ARG A 16 8.54 10.96 -3.02
C ARG A 16 8.92 10.30 -4.33
N CYS A 17 8.73 8.98 -4.43
CA CYS A 17 8.99 8.24 -5.65
C CYS A 17 8.12 8.75 -6.80
N LEU A 18 6.83 8.95 -6.57
CA LEU A 18 5.91 9.47 -7.59
C LEU A 18 6.35 10.86 -8.06
N GLN A 19 6.66 11.78 -7.13
CA GLN A 19 7.16 13.10 -7.51
C GLN A 19 8.45 13.03 -8.35
N ALA A 20 9.40 12.16 -7.99
CA ALA A 20 10.63 11.96 -8.75
C ALA A 20 10.42 11.30 -10.12
N ASN A 21 9.33 10.55 -10.30
CA ASN A 21 9.05 9.75 -11.49
C ASN A 21 7.90 10.30 -12.34
N ASN A 22 7.56 11.59 -12.20
CA ASN A 22 6.46 12.24 -12.91
C ASN A 22 5.12 11.50 -12.71
N TYR A 23 4.89 11.02 -11.49
CA TYR A 23 3.70 10.29 -11.06
C TYR A 23 3.47 8.96 -11.81
N ILE A 24 4.50 8.40 -12.44
CA ILE A 24 4.43 7.09 -13.09
C ILE A 24 4.53 5.99 -12.02
N GLU A 25 3.37 5.47 -11.58
CA GLU A 25 3.27 4.45 -10.54
C GLU A 25 4.08 3.17 -10.85
N SER A 26 4.13 2.76 -12.12
CA SER A 26 4.88 1.57 -12.54
C SER A 26 6.38 1.63 -12.19
N LYS A 27 6.95 2.83 -12.02
CA LYS A 27 8.34 3.02 -11.59
C LYS A 27 8.52 2.94 -10.07
N CYS A 28 7.42 2.98 -9.32
CA CYS A 28 7.40 2.97 -7.85
C CYS A 28 6.91 1.65 -7.25
N GLN A 29 6.78 0.61 -8.07
CA GLN A 29 6.24 -0.70 -7.66
C GLN A 29 7.02 -1.31 -6.49
N ASP A 30 8.33 -1.11 -6.40
CA ASP A 30 9.14 -1.57 -5.27
C ASP A 30 8.69 -0.96 -3.94
N VAL A 31 8.49 0.36 -3.92
CA VAL A 31 8.07 1.09 -2.71
C VAL A 31 6.62 0.74 -2.34
N ILE A 32 5.78 0.56 -3.35
CA ILE A 32 4.39 0.10 -3.17
C ILE A 32 4.36 -1.30 -2.57
N ARG A 33 5.20 -2.22 -3.04
CA ARG A 33 5.33 -3.57 -2.46
C ARG A 33 5.80 -3.52 -1.01
N GLU A 34 6.73 -2.62 -0.67
CA GLU A 34 7.16 -2.42 0.72
C GLU A 34 6.03 -1.91 1.62
N LEU A 35 5.20 -1.00 1.13
CA LEU A 35 4.01 -0.56 1.87
C LEU A 35 3.02 -1.72 2.06
N ARG A 36 2.74 -2.52 1.02
CA ARG A 36 1.89 -3.72 1.14
C ARG A 36 2.45 -4.72 2.17
N ARG A 37 3.77 -4.95 2.17
CA ARG A 37 4.45 -5.77 3.18
C ARG A 37 4.30 -5.19 4.59
N CYS A 38 4.33 -3.86 4.74
CA CYS A 38 4.07 -3.22 6.01
C CYS A 38 2.63 -3.48 6.47
N CYS A 39 1.66 -3.28 5.58
CA CYS A 39 0.24 -3.51 5.88
C CYS A 39 -0.05 -4.95 6.28
N ALA A 40 0.56 -5.93 5.60
CA ALA A 40 0.39 -7.35 5.92
C ALA A 40 0.92 -7.76 7.31
N ARG A 41 1.80 -6.96 7.93
CA ARG A 41 2.35 -7.25 9.29
C ARG A 41 1.48 -6.71 10.42
N HIS A 42 0.49 -5.87 10.11
CA HIS A 42 -0.35 -5.22 11.10
C HIS A 42 -1.81 -5.64 10.94
N PRO A 43 -2.60 -5.65 12.04
CA PRO A 43 -4.02 -5.93 11.95
C PRO A 43 -4.74 -4.83 11.15
N LYS A 44 -5.81 -5.21 10.45
CA LYS A 44 -6.62 -4.30 9.63
C LYS A 44 -7.03 -3.06 10.43
N GLY A 45 -6.96 -1.88 9.81
CA GLY A 45 -7.32 -0.61 10.45
C GLY A 45 -6.33 -0.08 11.51
N LYS A 46 -5.21 -0.78 11.77
CA LYS A 46 -4.13 -0.24 12.64
C LYS A 46 -3.37 0.90 11.98
N SER A 47 -3.33 0.91 10.66
CA SER A 47 -2.71 1.94 9.83
C SER A 47 -3.76 2.51 8.88
N VAL A 48 -3.95 3.83 8.93
CA VAL A 48 -4.83 4.57 8.05
C VAL A 48 -4.35 4.49 6.60
N VAL A 49 -3.03 4.48 6.38
CA VAL A 49 -2.47 4.37 5.02
C VAL A 49 -2.71 3.00 4.40
N CYS A 50 -2.86 1.95 5.21
CA CYS A 50 -3.16 0.60 4.74
C CYS A 50 -4.61 0.41 4.31
N SER A 51 -5.55 1.18 4.86
CA SER A 51 -6.98 1.07 4.55
C SER A 51 -7.30 1.18 3.06
N GLY A 52 -6.49 1.92 2.28
CA GLY A 52 -6.63 1.98 0.82
C GLY A 52 -6.19 0.68 0.14
N PHE A 53 -5.02 0.17 0.52
CA PHE A 53 -4.44 -1.05 -0.04
C PHE A 53 -5.24 -2.31 0.30
N GLU A 54 -5.80 -2.38 1.50
CA GLU A 54 -6.61 -3.53 1.93
C GLU A 54 -7.84 -3.70 1.05
N LYS A 55 -8.52 -2.59 0.70
CA LYS A 55 -9.66 -2.61 -0.22
C LYS A 55 -9.27 -3.06 -1.62
N GLU A 56 -8.16 -2.54 -2.15
CA GLU A 56 -7.66 -2.93 -3.47
C GLU A 56 -7.28 -4.41 -3.55
N ASP A 57 -6.67 -4.95 -2.48
CA ASP A 57 -6.29 -6.36 -2.42
C ASP A 57 -7.51 -7.28 -2.35
N GLU A 58 -8.54 -6.90 -1.57
CA GLU A 58 -9.83 -7.61 -1.51
C GLU A 58 -10.55 -7.62 -2.87
N GLU A 59 -10.60 -6.49 -3.58
CA GLU A 59 -11.19 -6.40 -4.92
C GLU A 59 -10.39 -7.24 -5.94
N ARG A 60 -9.06 -7.23 -5.88
CA ARG A 60 -8.21 -8.07 -6.72
C ARG A 60 -8.40 -9.56 -6.46
N GLN A 61 -8.68 -9.94 -5.21
CA GLN A 61 -8.98 -11.33 -4.86
C GLN A 61 -10.35 -11.77 -5.39
N LYS A 62 -11.37 -10.90 -5.37
CA LYS A 62 -12.68 -11.17 -5.98
C LYS A 62 -12.65 -11.28 -7.50
N LEU A 63 -11.72 -10.58 -8.16
CA LEU A 63 -11.55 -10.59 -9.61
C LEU A 63 -10.70 -11.76 -10.14
N LYS A 64 -10.25 -12.70 -9.29
CA LYS A 64 -9.76 -13.99 -9.78
C LYS A 64 -10.95 -14.93 -9.99
N PRO A 65 -11.52 -15.07 -11.21
CA PRO A 65 -12.29 -16.27 -11.48
C PRO A 65 -11.33 -17.45 -11.33
N GLU A 66 -11.80 -18.51 -10.68
CA GLU A 66 -11.24 -19.85 -10.83
C GLU A 66 -10.94 -20.06 -12.33
N SER A 67 -9.65 -20.05 -12.67
CA SER A 67 -9.18 -20.65 -13.91
C SER A 67 -9.03 -22.13 -13.57
N GLU A 68 -10.13 -22.86 -13.67
CA GLU A 68 -10.13 -24.31 -13.86
C GLU A 68 -10.19 -24.62 -15.37
#